data_AF-G0UNH9-F1
#
_entry.id   AF-G0UNH9-F1
#
_cell.length_a   1.000
_cell.length_b   1.000
_cell.length_c   1.000
_cell.angle_alpha   90.00
_cell.angle_beta   90.00
_cell.angle_gamma   90.00
#
_symmetry.space_group_name_H-M   'P 1'
#
loop_
_entity.id
_entity.type
_entity.pdbx_description
1 polymer ?
#
loop_
_entity_poly.entity_id
_entity_poly.type
_entity_poly.pdbx_seq_one_letter_code
_entity_poly.pdbx_strand_id
1 'polypeptide(L)'
;MLRRSHWWAVGYTAVNPDTSPMVAYSQYHWHYNLPQGMERPHSVNRSLAAPFQSSHSLVNKYRGVWVDFDMHPAFTVALEPQLRKLPRGRTLPKTPVEEVISDYTTTAHLVDDEVTRDIWLAKVFQHCAFQRNGDAMKLWETYCHDRFTAPGASAKPPLPLIKAVLFYCNKTDDSKWRMIFDRCLKGCWNYTPLFDTAQWNFLLKSVGRMGDEQGVRLVLEEMLDVQADLDRVEARSIVIALNSITDKDNYEFVKKYLFNFGERKVKFLRITYSDLRGHGAGKLRVPLKENDDMYYHVCWHSSIRAPRQFSPRQLYFDYTPSTLGSGTHNPNAKIDDIVKEKIEKWKSEGLLPDDYVHEDRVYDRSAAFKNVSRQEKWKKVPKIVKSKRMGYTGDP
;
A
#
# COMPACT_ATOMS: atom_id res chain seq x y z
N MET A 1 -62.81 9.97 31.49
CA MET A 1 -61.37 10.19 31.26
C MET A 1 -61.03 9.86 29.82
N LEU A 2 -60.81 10.89 29.00
CA LEU A 2 -60.46 10.76 27.58
C LEU A 2 -58.98 10.35 27.45
N ARG A 3 -58.70 9.16 26.92
CA ARG A 3 -57.34 8.77 26.45
C ARG A 3 -56.95 9.65 25.27
N ARG A 4 -56.15 10.69 25.52
CA ARG A 4 -55.42 11.41 24.46
C ARG A 4 -54.23 10.56 24.02
N SER A 5 -54.39 9.79 22.95
CA SER A 5 -53.27 9.12 22.28
C SER A 5 -52.32 10.17 21.68
N HIS A 6 -51.21 10.45 22.36
CA HIS A 6 -50.14 11.30 21.85
C HIS A 6 -49.36 10.51 20.78
N TRP A 7 -49.78 10.61 19.52
CA TRP A 7 -49.04 10.11 18.35
C TRP A 7 -47.69 10.83 18.11
N TRP A 8 -47.28 11.72 19.04
CA TRP A 8 -46.09 12.57 18.97
C TRP A 8 -44.91 12.05 19.80
N ALA A 9 -45.05 10.89 20.48
CA ALA A 9 -44.02 10.37 21.38
C ALA A 9 -42.93 9.53 20.68
N VAL A 10 -43.05 9.24 19.38
CA VAL A 10 -42.02 8.58 18.57
C VAL A 10 -41.30 9.64 17.76
N GLY A 11 -40.03 9.89 18.07
CA GLY A 11 -39.25 11.01 17.55
C GLY A 11 -38.14 10.60 16.57
N TYR A 12 -37.39 11.61 16.13
CA TYR A 12 -36.21 11.46 15.25
C TYR A 12 -35.04 10.73 15.92
N THR A 13 -35.00 10.66 17.25
CA THR A 13 -33.99 9.90 17.98
C THR A 13 -34.37 8.43 17.97
N ALA A 14 -33.57 7.61 17.29
CA ALA A 14 -33.77 6.17 17.27
C ALA A 14 -33.67 5.59 18.69
N VAL A 15 -34.50 4.59 18.97
CA VAL A 15 -34.45 3.84 20.23
C VAL A 15 -33.13 3.06 20.28
N ASN A 16 -32.44 3.10 21.42
CA ASN A 16 -31.30 2.23 21.67
C ASN A 16 -31.81 0.81 22.00
N PRO A 17 -31.59 -0.20 21.13
CA PRO A 17 -32.19 -1.53 21.26
C PRO A 17 -31.71 -2.29 22.48
N ASP A 18 -30.50 -2.04 22.97
CA ASP A 18 -29.92 -2.75 24.12
C ASP A 18 -30.57 -2.32 25.45
N THR A 19 -31.06 -1.07 25.51
CA THR A 19 -31.62 -0.48 26.74
C THR A 19 -33.15 -0.53 26.81
N SER A 20 -33.81 -0.74 25.68
CA SER A 20 -35.28 -0.70 25.62
C SER A 20 -35.88 -2.06 25.93
N PRO A 21 -36.61 -2.22 27.06
CA PRO A 21 -37.25 -3.49 27.40
C PRO A 21 -38.33 -3.89 26.39
N MET A 22 -38.93 -2.91 25.70
CA MET A 22 -39.89 -3.15 24.63
C MET A 22 -39.25 -3.77 23.38
N VAL A 23 -37.93 -3.60 23.18
CA VAL A 23 -37.17 -4.26 22.10
C VAL A 23 -36.65 -5.60 22.62
N ALA A 24 -35.90 -5.59 23.73
CA ALA A 24 -35.25 -6.76 24.30
C ALA A 24 -36.22 -7.90 24.63
N TYR A 25 -37.46 -7.58 25.06
CA TYR A 25 -38.48 -8.58 25.41
C TYR A 25 -39.60 -8.71 24.37
N SER A 26 -39.41 -8.14 23.18
CA SER A 26 -40.30 -8.39 22.05
C SER A 26 -40.19 -9.84 21.56
N GLN A 27 -41.13 -10.25 20.71
CA GLN A 27 -41.14 -11.57 20.07
C GLN A 27 -39.93 -11.85 19.15
N TYR A 28 -39.11 -10.84 18.83
CA TYR A 28 -37.90 -10.99 17.98
C TYR A 28 -36.60 -11.10 18.79
N HIS A 29 -36.70 -11.01 20.12
CA HIS A 29 -35.60 -11.08 21.06
C HIS A 29 -35.95 -12.02 22.23
N TRP A 30 -35.08 -12.12 23.22
CA TRP A 30 -35.22 -13.06 24.31
C TRP A 30 -36.02 -12.46 25.48
N HIS A 31 -37.32 -12.81 25.58
CA HIS A 31 -38.15 -12.35 26.69
C HIS A 31 -37.59 -12.81 28.05
N TYR A 32 -37.69 -11.98 29.09
CA TYR A 32 -37.15 -12.26 30.44
C TYR A 32 -37.73 -13.50 31.13
N ASN A 33 -38.80 -14.10 30.60
CA ASN A 33 -39.44 -15.29 31.15
C ASN A 33 -38.89 -16.59 30.52
N LEU A 34 -38.09 -16.49 29.45
CA LEU A 34 -37.42 -17.63 28.82
C LEU A 34 -36.15 -18.00 29.62
N PRO A 35 -35.62 -19.23 29.49
CA PRO A 35 -34.36 -19.61 30.13
C PRO A 35 -33.20 -18.82 29.50
N GLN A 36 -32.55 -17.94 30.28
CA GLN A 36 -31.57 -16.93 29.85
C GLN A 36 -30.18 -17.51 29.48
N GLY A 37 -30.12 -18.69 28.86
CA GLY A 37 -28.88 -19.32 28.43
C GLY A 37 -28.23 -18.59 27.24
N MET A 38 -26.97 -18.91 26.95
CA MET A 38 -26.31 -18.47 25.73
C MET A 38 -26.94 -19.18 24.52
N GLU A 39 -27.36 -18.42 23.50
CA GLU A 39 -27.93 -18.99 22.27
C GLU A 39 -26.92 -19.87 21.51
N ARG A 40 -25.71 -19.35 21.30
CA ARG A 40 -24.63 -20.05 20.58
C ARG A 40 -23.24 -19.51 20.96
N PRO A 41 -22.19 -20.34 20.89
CA PRO A 41 -20.82 -19.86 21.01
C PRO A 41 -20.37 -19.09 19.76
N HIS A 42 -19.51 -18.07 19.94
CA HIS A 42 -18.90 -17.31 18.84
C HIS A 42 -17.37 -17.34 18.93
N SER A 43 -16.72 -18.14 18.09
CA SER A 43 -15.26 -18.27 18.03
C SER A 43 -14.64 -17.51 16.84
N VAL A 44 -14.95 -16.20 16.72
CA VAL A 44 -14.55 -15.36 15.57
C VAL A 44 -13.04 -15.31 15.35
N ASN A 45 -12.26 -15.04 16.41
CA ASN A 45 -10.79 -14.95 16.31
C ASN A 45 -10.12 -16.29 15.96
N ARG A 46 -10.83 -17.42 16.09
CA ARG A 46 -10.30 -18.76 15.81
C ARG A 46 -10.56 -19.20 14.37
N SER A 47 -11.58 -18.66 13.71
CA SER A 47 -11.90 -19.04 12.32
C SER A 47 -10.99 -18.35 11.31
N LEU A 48 -10.86 -17.02 11.40
CA LEU A 48 -10.02 -16.24 10.50
C LEU A 48 -9.30 -15.14 11.28
N ALA A 49 -8.05 -15.39 11.65
CA ALA A 49 -7.23 -14.43 12.37
C ALA A 49 -6.68 -13.35 11.41
N ALA A 50 -6.82 -12.09 11.80
CA ALA A 50 -6.17 -10.99 11.10
C ALA A 50 -4.73 -10.81 11.61
N PRO A 51 -3.72 -10.64 10.73
CA PRO A 51 -2.36 -10.36 11.16
C PRO A 51 -2.26 -8.98 11.82
N PHE A 52 -1.42 -8.85 12.85
CA PHE A 52 -1.24 -7.58 13.53
C PHE A 52 -0.49 -6.56 12.66
N GLN A 53 -1.15 -5.43 12.37
CA GLN A 53 -0.57 -4.31 11.64
C GLN A 53 -1.00 -3.00 12.31
N SER A 54 -0.11 -2.41 13.11
CA SER A 54 -0.41 -1.18 13.85
C SER A 54 -0.62 0.03 12.92
N SER A 55 -1.44 0.99 13.36
CA SER A 55 -1.57 2.31 12.71
C SER A 55 -0.25 3.09 12.81
N HIS A 56 0.41 2.99 13.97
CA HIS A 56 1.71 3.58 14.25
C HIS A 56 2.86 2.65 13.86
N SER A 57 4.00 3.22 13.48
CA SER A 57 5.22 2.42 13.22
C SER A 57 5.75 1.81 14.51
N LEU A 58 6.36 0.62 14.44
CA LEU A 58 7.08 0.02 15.58
C LEU A 58 8.09 1.00 16.18
N VAL A 59 8.02 1.18 17.50
CA VAL A 59 8.86 2.13 18.25
C VAL A 59 10.30 1.63 18.38
N ASN A 60 10.47 0.34 18.65
CA ASN A 60 11.77 -0.26 19.00
C ASN A 60 12.59 -0.74 17.78
N LYS A 61 12.08 -0.58 16.55
CA LYS A 61 12.83 -1.03 15.36
C LYS A 61 14.12 -0.25 15.21
N TYR A 62 15.22 -0.91 14.85
CA TYR A 62 16.43 -0.20 14.43
C TYR A 62 16.13 0.55 13.12
N ARG A 63 16.29 1.87 13.13
CA ARG A 63 15.97 2.76 11.99
C ARG A 63 17.23 3.16 11.23
N GLY A 64 18.00 2.17 10.82
CA GLY A 64 19.24 2.34 10.06
C GLY A 64 19.63 1.04 9.35
N VAL A 65 20.74 1.08 8.62
CA VAL A 65 21.35 -0.12 8.06
C VAL A 65 22.20 -0.76 9.15
N TRP A 66 21.90 -2.01 9.50
CA TRP A 66 22.69 -2.75 10.47
C TRP A 66 23.90 -3.34 9.75
N VAL A 67 25.09 -2.96 10.19
CA VAL A 67 26.35 -3.48 9.68
C VAL A 67 26.85 -4.47 10.71
N ASP A 68 26.76 -5.75 10.37
CA ASP A 68 27.16 -6.84 11.26
C ASP A 68 28.64 -6.69 11.63
N PHE A 69 28.94 -6.88 12.90
CA PHE A 69 30.28 -6.74 13.45
C PHE A 69 30.74 -8.08 13.98
N ASP A 70 31.04 -8.98 13.05
CA ASP A 70 31.47 -10.36 13.34
C ASP A 70 32.99 -10.48 13.29
N MET A 71 33.66 -9.69 14.13
CA MET A 71 35.11 -9.69 14.24
C MET A 71 35.54 -10.74 15.25
N HIS A 72 36.64 -11.46 14.98
CA HIS A 72 37.18 -12.43 15.94
C HIS A 72 37.48 -11.74 17.29
N PRO A 73 37.14 -12.36 18.45
CA PRO A 73 37.23 -11.70 19.75
C PRO A 73 38.66 -11.24 20.11
N ALA A 74 39.69 -11.93 19.62
CA ALA A 74 41.08 -11.51 19.82
C ALA A 74 41.36 -10.11 19.22
N PHE A 75 40.98 -9.89 17.95
CA PHE A 75 41.15 -8.59 17.30
C PHE A 75 40.18 -7.55 17.83
N THR A 76 38.99 -7.97 18.28
CA THR A 76 38.04 -7.06 18.93
C THR A 76 38.64 -6.41 20.18
N VAL A 77 39.39 -7.18 20.97
CA VAL A 77 40.11 -6.66 22.16
C VAL A 77 41.36 -5.88 21.75
N ALA A 78 42.16 -6.41 20.83
CA ALA A 78 43.40 -5.76 20.41
C ALA A 78 43.18 -4.39 19.73
N LEU A 79 42.14 -4.28 18.91
CA LEU A 79 41.77 -3.05 18.19
C LEU A 79 40.78 -2.18 18.98
N GLU A 80 40.42 -2.53 20.22
CA GLU A 80 39.42 -1.81 21.01
C GLU A 80 39.65 -0.28 21.06
N PRO A 81 40.87 0.25 21.25
CA PRO A 81 41.10 1.70 21.27
C PRO A 81 40.68 2.40 19.97
N GLN A 82 40.85 1.72 18.83
CA GLN A 82 40.45 2.24 17.52
C GLN A 82 38.96 1.99 17.26
N LEU A 83 38.46 0.81 17.59
CA LEU A 83 37.06 0.43 17.41
C LEU A 83 36.10 1.23 18.30
N ARG A 84 36.56 1.73 19.46
CA ARG A 84 35.77 2.59 20.35
C ARG A 84 35.39 3.92 19.69
N LYS A 85 36.18 4.38 18.72
CA LYS A 85 35.93 5.58 17.92
C LYS A 85 34.85 5.37 16.84
N LEU A 86 34.48 4.11 16.58
CA LEU A 86 33.56 3.69 15.53
C LEU A 86 32.16 3.32 16.08
N PRO A 87 31.12 3.33 15.22
CA PRO A 87 29.77 2.99 15.64
C PRO A 87 29.62 1.53 16.11
N ARG A 88 29.30 1.36 17.39
CA ARG A 88 28.86 0.08 17.98
C ARG A 88 27.33 -0.03 17.97
N GLY A 89 26.78 -1.09 18.57
CA GLY A 89 25.35 -1.36 18.60
C GLY A 89 24.53 -0.17 19.14
N ARG A 90 23.80 0.50 18.23
CA ARG A 90 22.92 1.67 18.52
C ARG A 90 23.62 2.89 19.11
N THR A 91 24.95 2.95 19.07
CA THR A 91 25.76 4.08 19.57
C THR A 91 26.53 4.70 18.43
N LEU A 92 26.45 6.03 18.30
CA LEU A 92 27.15 6.79 17.26
C LEU A 92 28.16 7.75 17.92
N PRO A 93 29.44 7.38 18.01
CA PRO A 93 30.47 8.30 18.49
C PRO A 93 30.64 9.48 17.53
N LYS A 94 31.09 10.62 18.06
CA LYS A 94 31.28 11.87 17.31
C LYS A 94 32.73 12.12 16.92
N THR A 95 33.56 11.08 16.90
CA THR A 95 34.98 11.19 16.51
C THR A 95 35.09 11.76 15.09
N PRO A 96 36.00 12.72 14.83
CA PRO A 96 36.23 13.25 13.49
C PRO A 96 36.55 12.15 12.47
N VAL A 97 36.03 12.28 11.24
CA VAL A 97 36.27 11.28 10.18
C VAL A 97 37.75 11.15 9.83
N GLU A 98 38.48 12.26 9.81
CA GLU A 98 39.91 12.30 9.45
C GLU A 98 40.74 11.42 10.39
N GLU A 99 40.48 11.47 11.69
CA GLU A 99 41.14 10.63 12.70
C GLU A 99 40.88 9.15 12.43
N VAL A 100 39.62 8.77 12.22
CA VAL A 100 39.22 7.38 11.99
C VAL A 100 39.83 6.80 10.70
N ILE A 101 39.86 7.60 9.63
CA ILE A 101 40.49 7.20 8.37
C ILE A 101 42.00 7.07 8.56
N SER A 102 42.63 8.02 9.24
CA SER A 102 44.07 7.97 9.53
C SER A 102 44.45 6.75 10.37
N ASP A 103 43.67 6.43 11.41
CA ASP A 103 43.93 5.25 12.23
C ASP A 103 43.90 3.97 11.38
N TYR A 104 42.90 3.83 10.52
CA TYR A 104 42.79 2.68 9.62
C TYR A 104 43.97 2.60 8.65
N THR A 105 44.32 3.69 7.96
CA THR A 105 45.43 3.66 7.00
C THR A 105 46.78 3.38 7.66
N THR A 106 47.01 3.90 8.87
CA THR A 106 48.26 3.70 9.62
C THR A 106 48.37 2.29 10.22
N THR A 107 47.28 1.64 10.62
CA THR A 107 47.38 0.40 11.43
C THR A 107 46.75 -0.84 10.80
N ALA A 108 45.88 -0.71 9.79
CA ALA A 108 45.23 -1.88 9.18
C ALA A 108 46.22 -2.86 8.54
N HIS A 109 47.35 -2.38 8.02
CA HIS A 109 48.37 -3.24 7.39
C HIS A 109 49.14 -4.12 8.40
N LEU A 110 49.04 -3.83 9.71
CA LEU A 110 49.67 -4.63 10.77
C LEU A 110 48.83 -5.84 11.18
N VAL A 111 47.57 -5.90 10.75
CA VAL A 111 46.63 -6.96 11.08
C VAL A 111 46.60 -7.96 9.94
N ASP A 112 47.16 -9.16 10.11
CA ASP A 112 47.18 -10.23 9.09
C ASP A 112 45.89 -11.07 9.08
N ASP A 113 44.74 -10.40 8.96
CA ASP A 113 43.43 -11.05 8.80
C ASP A 113 42.54 -10.20 7.87
N GLU A 114 42.23 -10.76 6.70
CA GLU A 114 41.38 -10.10 5.69
C GLU A 114 39.98 -9.78 6.19
N VAL A 115 39.35 -10.71 6.91
CA VAL A 115 37.99 -10.55 7.43
C VAL A 115 37.96 -9.45 8.46
N THR A 116 38.94 -9.43 9.37
CA THR A 116 39.07 -8.38 10.39
C THR A 116 39.29 -7.01 9.75
N ARG A 117 40.18 -6.89 8.75
CA ARG A 117 40.41 -5.62 8.04
C ARG A 117 39.15 -5.15 7.31
N ASP A 118 38.45 -6.03 6.61
CA ASP A 118 37.25 -5.67 5.84
C ASP A 118 36.05 -5.32 6.75
N ILE A 119 35.89 -5.98 7.90
CA ILE A 119 34.86 -5.63 8.91
C ILE A 119 35.17 -4.31 9.58
N TRP A 120 36.44 -4.06 9.90
CA TRP A 120 36.87 -2.76 10.40
C TRP A 120 36.60 -1.66 9.37
N LEU A 121 36.96 -1.88 8.11
CA LEU A 121 36.71 -0.96 7.02
C LEU A 121 35.20 -0.70 6.83
N ALA A 122 34.36 -1.73 6.96
CA ALA A 122 32.91 -1.57 6.92
C ALA A 122 32.42 -0.59 8.01
N LYS A 123 33.01 -0.64 9.21
CA LYS A 123 32.71 0.31 10.30
C LYS A 123 33.21 1.72 10.01
N VAL A 124 34.39 1.85 9.39
CA VAL A 124 34.89 3.15 8.90
C VAL A 124 33.90 3.76 7.90
N PHE A 125 33.46 3.00 6.89
CA PHE A 125 32.45 3.46 5.92
C PHE A 125 31.14 3.87 6.59
N GLN A 126 30.65 3.05 7.54
CA GLN A 126 29.43 3.36 8.29
C GLN A 126 29.56 4.69 9.05
N HIS A 127 30.69 4.93 9.71
CA HIS A 127 30.99 6.17 10.43
C HIS A 127 31.02 7.38 9.48
N CYS A 128 31.75 7.26 8.37
CA CYS A 128 31.84 8.30 7.35
C CYS A 128 30.46 8.62 6.74
N ALA A 129 29.62 7.60 6.54
CA ALA A 129 28.26 7.75 5.99
C ALA A 129 27.35 8.58 6.90
N PHE A 130 27.48 8.43 8.23
CA PHE A 130 26.72 9.23 9.19
C PHE A 130 27.14 10.71 9.18
N GLN A 131 28.42 11.00 8.93
CA GLN A 131 28.94 12.36 8.86
C GLN A 131 28.92 12.97 7.45
N ARG A 132 28.57 12.19 6.42
CA ARG A 132 28.52 12.61 5.00
C ARG A 132 29.84 13.18 4.47
N ASN A 133 30.97 12.66 4.93
CA ASN A 133 32.28 12.99 4.38
C ASN A 133 32.45 12.27 3.02
N GLY A 134 32.97 12.96 2.00
CA GLY A 134 33.10 12.43 0.63
C GLY A 134 34.39 11.64 0.34
N ASP A 135 35.39 11.71 1.21
CA ASP A 135 36.71 11.14 0.95
C ASP A 135 36.82 9.63 1.17
N ALA A 136 35.83 9.00 1.82
CA ALA A 136 35.93 7.59 2.17
C ALA A 136 35.94 6.63 0.97
N MET A 137 35.47 7.06 -0.22
CA MET A 137 35.59 6.23 -1.43
C MET A 137 37.04 5.97 -1.86
N LYS A 138 37.99 6.83 -1.46
CA LYS A 138 39.42 6.58 -1.72
C LYS A 138 39.87 5.27 -1.06
N LEU A 139 39.32 4.94 0.13
CA LEU A 139 39.60 3.65 0.80
C LEU A 139 39.08 2.45 0.00
N TRP A 140 37.93 2.60 -0.68
CA TRP A 140 37.42 1.55 -1.56
C TRP A 140 38.39 1.32 -2.73
N GLU A 141 38.82 2.39 -3.38
CA GLU A 141 39.77 2.35 -4.50
C GLU A 141 41.11 1.75 -4.09
N THR A 142 41.64 2.12 -2.91
CA THR A 142 42.94 1.64 -2.43
C THR A 142 42.93 0.19 -1.95
N TYR A 143 41.90 -0.26 -1.22
CA TYR A 143 41.94 -1.54 -0.51
C TYR A 143 41.00 -2.62 -1.06
N CYS A 144 39.92 -2.23 -1.75
CA CYS A 144 38.84 -3.14 -2.11
C CYS A 144 38.66 -3.30 -3.63
N HIS A 145 38.94 -2.25 -4.41
CA HIS A 145 38.64 -2.22 -5.84
C HIS A 145 39.32 -3.35 -6.60
N ASP A 146 40.64 -3.50 -6.41
CA ASP A 146 41.46 -4.50 -7.10
C ASP A 146 41.06 -5.94 -6.75
N ARG A 147 40.64 -6.16 -5.50
CA ARG A 147 40.27 -7.50 -5.01
C ARG A 147 38.87 -7.92 -5.44
N PHE A 148 37.92 -6.98 -5.58
CA PHE A 148 36.51 -7.30 -5.73
C PHE A 148 35.88 -6.84 -7.05
N THR A 149 36.18 -5.62 -7.50
CA THR A 149 35.45 -5.00 -8.63
C THR A 149 36.24 -4.89 -9.92
N ALA A 150 37.57 -4.92 -9.84
CA ALA A 150 38.45 -4.87 -11.00
C ALA A 150 38.20 -6.02 -11.99
N PRO A 151 38.48 -5.83 -13.30
CA PRO A 151 38.31 -6.88 -14.29
C PRO A 151 39.22 -8.07 -13.96
N GLY A 152 38.64 -9.27 -13.85
CA GLY A 152 39.37 -10.50 -13.50
C GLY A 152 39.42 -10.85 -12.01
N ALA A 153 38.88 -9.98 -11.14
CA ALA A 153 38.77 -10.28 -9.71
C ALA A 153 37.77 -11.41 -9.43
N SER A 154 38.20 -12.46 -8.72
CA SER A 154 37.35 -13.61 -8.33
C SER A 154 36.87 -13.56 -6.88
N ALA A 155 37.46 -12.69 -6.05
CA ALA A 155 37.16 -12.67 -4.63
C ALA A 155 35.76 -12.13 -4.36
N LYS A 156 35.12 -12.70 -3.33
CA LYS A 156 33.79 -12.29 -2.87
C LYS A 156 33.92 -11.44 -1.61
N PRO A 157 33.47 -10.18 -1.61
CA PRO A 157 33.58 -9.31 -0.44
C PRO A 157 32.63 -9.76 0.67
N PRO A 158 32.95 -9.51 1.95
CA PRO A 158 32.04 -9.81 3.05
C PRO A 158 30.79 -8.92 2.99
N LEU A 159 29.61 -9.51 3.28
CA LEU A 159 28.32 -8.80 3.23
C LEU A 159 28.29 -7.48 4.04
N PRO A 160 28.86 -7.40 5.26
CA PRO A 160 28.86 -6.16 6.04
C PRO A 160 29.57 -5.01 5.34
N LEU A 161 30.67 -5.31 4.62
CA LEU A 161 31.39 -4.31 3.82
C LEU A 161 30.50 -3.77 2.70
N ILE A 162 29.81 -4.65 1.95
CA ILE A 162 28.91 -4.24 0.88
C ILE A 162 27.72 -3.42 1.41
N LYS A 163 27.08 -3.85 2.50
CA LYS A 163 26.00 -3.07 3.15
C LYS A 163 26.51 -1.68 3.54
N ALA A 164 27.70 -1.59 4.16
CA ALA A 164 28.28 -0.33 4.61
C ALA A 164 28.66 0.62 3.47
N VAL A 165 29.31 0.11 2.42
CA VAL A 165 29.73 0.93 1.27
C VAL A 165 28.51 1.41 0.48
N LEU A 166 27.53 0.55 0.22
CA LEU A 166 26.27 0.98 -0.41
C LEU A 166 25.54 2.01 0.45
N PHE A 167 25.48 1.81 1.77
CA PHE A 167 24.90 2.80 2.68
C PHE A 167 25.64 4.13 2.63
N TYR A 168 26.96 4.10 2.56
CA TYR A 168 27.80 5.28 2.39
C TYR A 168 27.47 6.01 1.08
N CYS A 169 27.52 5.35 -0.07
CA CYS A 169 27.19 5.95 -1.36
C CYS A 169 25.79 6.57 -1.35
N ASN A 170 24.83 5.92 -0.69
CA ASN A 170 23.46 6.42 -0.56
C ASN A 170 23.32 7.64 0.37
N LYS A 171 24.22 7.80 1.34
CA LYS A 171 24.24 8.95 2.23
C LYS A 171 24.93 10.16 1.62
N THR A 172 25.96 9.94 0.82
CA THR A 172 26.73 10.99 0.12
C THR A 172 26.19 11.32 -1.27
N ASP A 173 25.25 10.52 -1.79
CA ASP A 173 24.70 10.65 -3.15
C ASP A 173 25.79 10.44 -4.24
N ASP A 174 26.59 9.37 -4.07
CA ASP A 174 27.71 9.01 -4.95
C ASP A 174 27.30 7.99 -6.03
N SER A 175 27.65 8.25 -7.29
CA SER A 175 27.30 7.43 -8.47
C SER A 175 27.92 6.03 -8.50
N LYS A 176 28.99 5.78 -7.74
CA LYS A 176 29.65 4.46 -7.63
C LYS A 176 28.76 3.38 -7.03
N TRP A 177 27.62 3.77 -6.42
CA TRP A 177 26.61 2.81 -5.94
C TRP A 177 26.21 1.80 -7.03
N ARG A 178 26.10 2.24 -8.29
CA ARG A 178 25.60 1.42 -9.39
C ARG A 178 26.53 0.25 -9.69
N MET A 179 27.83 0.52 -9.82
CA MET A 179 28.85 -0.52 -10.03
C MET A 179 28.82 -1.58 -8.93
N ILE A 180 28.66 -1.16 -7.67
CA ILE A 180 28.61 -2.07 -6.52
C ILE A 180 27.30 -2.86 -6.51
N PHE A 181 26.18 -2.20 -6.82
CA PHE A 181 24.85 -2.81 -6.84
C PHE A 181 24.73 -3.87 -7.95
N ASP A 182 25.24 -3.59 -9.16
CA ASP A 182 25.22 -4.53 -10.29
C ASP A 182 25.95 -5.84 -9.96
N ARG A 183 27.06 -5.76 -9.20
CA ARG A 183 27.79 -6.95 -8.70
C ARG A 183 27.01 -7.74 -7.63
N CYS A 184 26.00 -7.14 -7.01
CA CYS A 184 25.19 -7.82 -6.00
C CYS A 184 24.04 -8.64 -6.61
N LEU A 185 23.71 -8.43 -7.89
CA LEU A 185 22.62 -9.10 -8.60
C LEU A 185 22.88 -10.61 -8.77
N LYS A 186 21.83 -11.31 -9.22
CA LYS A 186 21.90 -12.72 -9.63
C LYS A 186 22.98 -12.90 -10.71
N GLY A 187 23.87 -13.88 -10.51
CA GLY A 187 25.00 -14.17 -11.41
C GLY A 187 26.36 -13.63 -10.97
N CYS A 188 26.41 -12.75 -9.97
CA CYS A 188 27.65 -12.29 -9.32
C CYS A 188 27.67 -12.68 -7.83
N TRP A 189 27.71 -11.72 -6.90
CA TRP A 189 27.79 -12.02 -5.46
C TRP A 189 26.48 -12.49 -4.85
N ASN A 190 25.34 -12.18 -5.49
CA ASN A 190 23.99 -12.56 -5.06
C ASN A 190 23.68 -12.14 -3.61
N TYR A 191 23.89 -10.86 -3.30
CA TYR A 191 23.68 -10.28 -1.97
C TYR A 191 22.37 -9.52 -1.81
N THR A 192 21.67 -9.22 -2.92
CA THR A 192 20.40 -8.49 -2.91
C THR A 192 19.32 -9.11 -2.03
N PRO A 193 19.16 -10.44 -1.89
CA PRO A 193 18.14 -11.01 -0.98
C PRO A 193 18.44 -10.78 0.50
N LEU A 194 19.69 -10.43 0.86
CA LEU A 194 20.15 -10.25 2.24
C LEU A 194 20.06 -8.79 2.71
N PHE A 195 19.51 -7.90 1.89
CA PHE A 195 19.36 -6.49 2.20
C PHE A 195 18.13 -6.20 3.06
N ASP A 196 18.36 -5.50 4.17
CA ASP A 196 17.29 -5.03 5.04
C ASP A 196 16.39 -4.02 4.32
N THR A 197 15.13 -3.88 4.75
CA THR A 197 14.22 -2.83 4.24
C THR A 197 14.84 -1.42 4.33
N ALA A 198 15.67 -1.16 5.36
CA ALA A 198 16.37 0.11 5.51
C ALA A 198 17.38 0.37 4.38
N GLN A 199 18.06 -0.68 3.88
CA GLN A 199 19.01 -0.56 2.78
C GLN A 199 18.29 -0.06 1.52
N TRP A 200 17.17 -0.70 1.18
CA TRP A 200 16.31 -0.29 0.06
C TRP A 200 15.78 1.15 0.22
N ASN A 201 15.41 1.55 1.45
CA ASN A 201 14.97 2.92 1.71
C ASN A 201 16.05 3.97 1.40
N PHE A 202 17.30 3.70 1.78
CA PHE A 202 18.40 4.63 1.51
C PHE A 202 18.76 4.65 0.02
N LEU A 203 18.76 3.47 -0.62
CA LEU A 203 19.05 3.32 -2.05
C LEU A 203 18.03 4.06 -2.92
N LEU A 204 16.73 3.78 -2.78
CA LEU A 204 15.69 4.49 -3.54
C LEU A 204 15.76 6.02 -3.33
N LYS A 205 16.04 6.45 -2.10
CA LYS A 205 16.11 7.87 -1.75
C LYS A 205 17.33 8.58 -2.33
N SER A 206 18.49 7.92 -2.45
CA SER A 206 19.68 8.51 -3.07
C SER A 206 19.51 8.54 -4.58
N VAL A 207 19.11 7.43 -5.19
CA VAL A 207 18.93 7.30 -6.64
C VAL A 207 17.91 8.30 -7.16
N GLY A 208 16.78 8.47 -6.46
CA GLY A 208 15.79 9.50 -6.80
C GLY A 208 16.29 10.93 -6.62
N ARG A 209 17.20 11.20 -5.66
CA ARG A 209 17.82 12.53 -5.51
C ARG A 209 18.83 12.83 -6.63
N MET A 210 19.57 11.82 -7.07
CA MET A 210 20.51 11.92 -8.19
C MET A 210 19.79 12.05 -9.54
N GLY A 211 18.55 11.56 -9.64
CA GLY A 211 17.76 11.63 -10.87
C GLY A 211 18.06 10.49 -11.86
N ASP A 212 18.57 9.35 -11.38
CA ASP A 212 18.87 8.20 -12.23
C ASP A 212 17.64 7.30 -12.39
N GLU A 213 16.85 7.56 -13.43
CA GLU A 213 15.60 6.84 -13.71
C GLU A 213 15.80 5.36 -14.00
N GLN A 214 16.88 5.02 -14.73
CA GLN A 214 17.24 3.63 -15.03
C GLN A 214 17.68 2.91 -13.77
N GLY A 215 18.42 3.60 -12.89
CA GLY A 215 18.74 3.12 -11.56
C GLY A 215 17.49 2.87 -10.70
N VAL A 216 16.50 3.75 -10.74
CA VAL A 216 15.23 3.53 -10.02
C VAL A 216 14.53 2.28 -10.55
N ARG A 217 14.42 2.13 -11.87
CA ARG A 217 13.82 0.95 -12.49
C ARG A 217 14.54 -0.34 -12.07
N LEU A 218 15.86 -0.38 -12.21
CA LEU A 218 16.68 -1.52 -11.82
C LEU A 218 16.44 -1.92 -10.34
N VAL A 219 16.45 -0.94 -9.45
CA VAL A 219 16.23 -1.18 -8.01
C VAL A 219 14.81 -1.69 -7.74
N LEU A 220 13.79 -1.15 -8.40
CA LEU A 220 12.41 -1.59 -8.23
C LEU A 220 12.17 -3.01 -8.77
N GLU A 221 12.72 -3.32 -9.95
CA GLU A 221 12.69 -4.67 -10.53
C GLU A 221 13.35 -5.69 -9.59
N GLU A 222 14.56 -5.39 -9.12
CA GLU A 222 15.28 -6.27 -8.20
C GLU A 222 14.53 -6.43 -6.86
N MET A 223 13.99 -5.36 -6.28
CA MET A 223 13.20 -5.43 -5.05
C MET A 223 11.99 -6.34 -5.16
N LEU A 224 11.34 -6.37 -6.32
CA LEU A 224 10.21 -7.25 -6.58
C LEU A 224 10.67 -8.70 -6.73
N ASP A 225 11.76 -8.92 -7.47
CA ASP A 225 12.33 -10.23 -7.74
C ASP A 225 12.90 -10.92 -6.47
N VAL A 226 13.54 -10.16 -5.58
CA VAL A 226 14.01 -10.68 -4.28
C VAL A 226 12.95 -10.72 -3.19
N GLN A 227 11.70 -10.38 -3.51
CA GLN A 227 10.56 -10.37 -2.57
C GLN A 227 10.80 -9.47 -1.35
N ALA A 228 11.34 -8.27 -1.58
CA ALA A 228 11.47 -7.28 -0.52
C ALA A 228 10.09 -6.85 0.01
N ASP A 229 10.02 -6.46 1.29
CA ASP A 229 8.77 -6.02 1.93
C ASP A 229 8.34 -4.61 1.44
N LEU A 230 7.75 -4.55 0.25
CA LEU A 230 7.36 -3.32 -0.47
C LEU A 230 6.47 -2.39 0.37
N ASP A 231 5.53 -2.95 1.14
CA ASP A 231 4.60 -2.16 1.95
C ASP A 231 5.29 -1.52 3.17
N ARG A 232 6.37 -2.13 3.67
CA ARG A 232 7.16 -1.59 4.81
C ARG A 232 8.34 -0.71 4.40
N VAL A 233 8.69 -0.62 3.12
CA VAL A 233 9.60 0.41 2.58
C VAL A 233 9.06 1.79 2.98
N GLU A 234 9.91 2.76 3.30
CA GLU A 234 9.49 4.09 3.73
C GLU A 234 8.77 4.81 2.58
N ALA A 235 7.60 5.42 2.84
CA ALA A 235 6.87 6.13 1.78
C ALA A 235 7.70 7.29 1.19
N ARG A 236 8.49 7.97 2.02
CA ARG A 236 9.37 9.07 1.61
C ARG A 236 10.39 8.64 0.55
N SER A 237 11.02 7.47 0.70
CA SER A 237 12.03 7.01 -0.26
C SER A 237 11.41 6.65 -1.61
N ILE A 238 10.26 5.97 -1.60
CA ILE A 238 9.55 5.63 -2.84
C ILE A 238 9.10 6.89 -3.57
N VAL A 239 8.48 7.85 -2.87
CA VAL A 239 8.02 9.10 -3.50
C VAL A 239 9.17 9.85 -4.16
N ILE A 240 10.32 9.98 -3.48
CA ILE A 240 11.50 10.65 -4.05
C ILE A 240 12.01 9.90 -5.29
N ALA A 241 12.03 8.56 -5.27
CA ALA A 241 12.43 7.75 -6.41
C ALA A 241 11.46 7.85 -7.60
N LEU A 242 10.15 7.80 -7.36
CA LEU A 242 9.18 7.94 -8.43
C LEU A 242 9.18 9.35 -9.02
N ASN A 243 9.37 10.38 -8.19
CA ASN A 243 9.42 11.77 -8.62
C ASN A 243 10.56 12.06 -9.61
N SER A 244 11.64 11.28 -9.63
CA SER A 244 12.73 11.49 -10.59
C SER A 244 12.43 10.98 -11.99
N ILE A 245 11.35 10.20 -12.19
CA ILE A 245 11.05 9.55 -13.47
C ILE A 245 10.28 10.49 -14.39
N THR A 246 10.90 10.86 -15.50
CA THR A 246 10.33 11.72 -16.55
C THR A 246 10.27 11.02 -17.90
N ASP A 247 11.08 9.97 -18.11
CA ASP A 247 11.06 9.17 -19.34
C ASP A 247 9.76 8.37 -19.49
N LYS A 248 9.31 8.23 -20.74
CA LYS A 248 8.03 7.59 -21.09
C LYS A 248 8.04 6.09 -20.82
N ASP A 249 9.15 5.40 -21.12
CA ASP A 249 9.22 3.95 -20.96
C ASP A 249 9.28 3.57 -19.48
N ASN A 250 10.07 4.32 -18.70
CA ASN A 250 10.11 4.17 -17.24
C ASN A 250 8.78 4.56 -16.59
N TYR A 251 8.07 5.56 -17.11
CA TYR A 251 6.73 5.92 -16.65
C TYR A 251 5.74 4.75 -16.82
N GLU A 252 5.68 4.12 -18.00
CA GLU A 252 4.82 2.95 -18.24
C GLU A 252 5.18 1.75 -17.35
N PHE A 253 6.48 1.53 -17.11
CA PHE A 253 6.94 0.53 -16.14
C PHE A 253 6.37 0.83 -14.74
N VAL A 254 6.49 2.07 -14.26
CA VAL A 254 6.00 2.48 -12.93
C VAL A 254 4.50 2.26 -12.80
N LYS A 255 3.69 2.56 -13.84
CA LYS A 255 2.24 2.33 -13.79
C LYS A 255 1.92 0.88 -13.45
N LYS A 256 2.59 -0.06 -14.13
CA LYS A 256 2.44 -1.50 -13.88
C LYS A 256 2.99 -1.87 -12.50
N TYR A 257 4.13 -1.32 -12.14
CA TYR A 257 4.79 -1.59 -10.86
C TYR A 257 3.97 -1.15 -9.64
N LEU A 258 3.25 -0.02 -9.73
CA LEU A 258 2.45 0.51 -8.62
C LEU A 258 1.37 -0.46 -8.12
N PHE A 259 0.89 -1.37 -8.98
CA PHE A 259 -0.08 -2.41 -8.59
C PHE A 259 0.47 -3.45 -7.60
N ASN A 260 1.80 -3.55 -7.47
CA ASN A 260 2.47 -4.43 -6.50
C ASN A 260 2.35 -3.94 -5.05
N PHE A 261 2.00 -2.67 -4.83
CA PHE A 261 1.78 -2.14 -3.49
C PHE A 261 0.37 -2.44 -2.96
N GLY A 262 0.27 -2.66 -1.65
CA GLY A 262 -1.00 -2.82 -0.96
C GLY A 262 -1.83 -1.53 -0.90
N GLU A 263 -3.14 -1.67 -0.70
CA GLU A 263 -4.09 -0.55 -0.69
C GLU A 263 -3.70 0.55 0.30
N ARG A 264 -3.39 0.17 1.55
CA ARG A 264 -2.95 1.11 2.59
C ARG A 264 -1.68 1.85 2.17
N LYS A 265 -0.72 1.14 1.59
CA LYS A 265 0.56 1.70 1.17
C LYS A 265 0.37 2.75 0.08
N VAL A 266 -0.40 2.44 -0.96
CA VAL A 266 -0.73 3.37 -2.05
C VAL A 266 -1.39 4.65 -1.52
N LYS A 267 -2.36 4.53 -0.60
CA LYS A 267 -2.98 5.69 0.05
C LYS A 267 -1.94 6.58 0.73
N PHE A 268 -1.00 6.00 1.47
CA PHE A 268 0.07 6.75 2.12
C PHE A 268 1.14 7.27 1.15
N LEU A 269 1.35 6.65 -0.01
CA LEU A 269 2.18 7.21 -1.07
C LEU A 269 1.59 8.52 -1.58
N ARG A 270 0.28 8.57 -1.88
CA ARG A 270 -0.43 9.81 -2.26
C ARG A 270 -0.31 10.89 -1.19
N ILE A 271 -0.60 10.56 0.07
CA ILE A 271 -0.52 11.51 1.20
C ILE A 271 0.92 12.03 1.35
N THR A 272 1.91 11.15 1.26
CA THR A 272 3.32 11.54 1.39
C THR A 272 3.76 12.41 0.21
N TYR A 273 3.35 12.10 -1.02
CA TYR A 273 3.69 12.90 -2.20
C TYR A 273 3.11 14.32 -2.09
N SER A 274 1.82 14.43 -1.80
CA SER A 274 1.15 15.73 -1.60
C SER A 274 1.77 16.56 -0.48
N ASP A 275 2.15 15.95 0.64
CA ASP A 275 2.83 16.64 1.75
C ASP A 275 4.24 17.10 1.36
N LEU A 276 5.06 16.25 0.71
CA LEU A 276 6.44 16.57 0.37
C LEU A 276 6.58 17.67 -0.71
N ARG A 277 5.58 17.84 -1.57
CA ARG A 277 5.52 18.97 -2.53
C ARG A 277 4.74 20.18 -2.00
N GLY A 278 3.98 20.02 -0.92
CA GLY A 278 3.14 21.04 -0.30
C GLY A 278 3.71 21.53 1.02
N HIS A 279 2.91 21.48 2.09
CA HIS A 279 3.27 21.97 3.43
C HIS A 279 4.55 21.34 4.02
N GLY A 280 4.84 20.10 3.65
CA GLY A 280 5.99 19.33 4.12
C GLY A 280 7.26 19.51 3.29
N ALA A 281 7.32 20.44 2.33
CA ALA A 281 8.51 20.66 1.50
C ALA A 281 9.79 20.90 2.34
N GLY A 282 9.67 21.65 3.45
CA GLY A 282 10.77 21.91 4.39
C GLY A 282 11.28 20.67 5.17
N LYS A 283 10.61 19.52 5.07
CA LYS A 283 11.06 18.25 5.68
C LYS A 283 12.22 17.62 4.91
N LEU A 284 12.47 18.06 3.68
CA LEU A 284 13.54 17.55 2.83
C LEU A 284 14.75 18.48 2.87
N ARG A 285 15.95 17.89 2.98
CA ARG A 285 17.22 18.64 2.87
C ARG A 285 17.39 19.24 1.47
N VAL A 286 16.95 18.50 0.45
CA VAL A 286 16.95 18.92 -0.95
C VAL A 286 15.49 18.89 -1.40
N PRO A 287 14.93 20.02 -1.87
CA PRO A 287 13.53 20.07 -2.29
C PRO A 287 13.27 19.12 -3.47
N LEU A 288 12.02 18.68 -3.61
CA LEU A 288 11.61 17.92 -4.79
C LEU A 288 11.64 18.80 -6.04
N LYS A 289 12.01 18.21 -7.17
CA LYS A 289 11.76 18.79 -8.49
C LYS A 289 10.30 18.57 -8.86
N GLU A 290 9.69 19.51 -9.57
CA GLU A 290 8.31 19.38 -9.99
C GLU A 290 8.15 18.27 -11.03
N ASN A 291 7.22 17.34 -10.77
CA ASN A 291 6.86 16.25 -11.66
C ASN A 291 5.35 16.02 -11.53
N ASP A 292 4.57 16.80 -12.27
CA ASP A 292 3.11 16.80 -12.18
C ASP A 292 2.49 15.53 -12.73
N ASP A 293 3.06 14.95 -13.79
CA ASP A 293 2.57 13.71 -14.40
C ASP A 293 2.66 12.54 -13.43
N MET A 294 3.80 12.38 -12.76
CA MET A 294 3.97 11.32 -11.76
C MET A 294 3.12 11.58 -10.52
N TYR A 295 3.08 12.81 -10.02
CA TYR A 295 2.23 13.15 -8.88
C TYR A 295 0.75 12.86 -9.15
N TYR A 296 0.24 13.30 -10.31
CA TYR A 296 -1.11 13.04 -10.74
C TYR A 296 -1.37 11.54 -10.86
N HIS A 297 -0.45 10.79 -11.46
CA HIS A 297 -0.60 9.35 -11.62
C HIS A 297 -0.67 8.61 -10.29
N VAL A 298 0.18 8.96 -9.32
CA VAL A 298 0.13 8.38 -7.96
C VAL A 298 -1.22 8.70 -7.28
N CYS A 299 -1.74 9.92 -7.44
CA CYS A 299 -3.07 10.29 -6.94
C CYS A 299 -4.19 9.50 -7.61
N TRP A 300 -4.13 9.36 -8.94
CA TRP A 300 -5.08 8.60 -9.74
C TRP A 300 -5.05 7.11 -9.36
N HIS A 301 -3.87 6.50 -9.27
CA HIS A 301 -3.71 5.10 -8.87
C HIS A 301 -4.31 4.85 -7.47
N SER A 302 -4.09 5.77 -6.53
CA SER A 302 -4.73 5.71 -5.21
C SER A 302 -6.26 5.83 -5.27
N SER A 303 -6.82 6.61 -6.21
CA SER A 303 -8.27 6.70 -6.41
C SER A 303 -8.85 5.42 -7.01
N ILE A 304 -8.11 4.76 -7.91
CA ILE A 304 -8.51 3.49 -8.54
C ILE A 304 -8.52 2.33 -7.55
N ARG A 305 -7.51 2.25 -6.68
CA ARG A 305 -7.35 1.14 -5.72
C ARG A 305 -8.23 1.26 -4.49
N ALA A 306 -8.69 2.46 -4.15
CA ALA A 306 -9.55 2.68 -2.99
C ALA A 306 -10.99 2.21 -3.25
N PRO A 307 -11.73 1.74 -2.22
CA PRO A 307 -13.15 1.47 -2.32
C PRO A 307 -13.92 2.68 -2.86
N ARG A 308 -14.78 2.45 -3.86
CA ARG A 308 -15.57 3.52 -4.49
C ARG A 308 -16.75 3.90 -3.60
N GLN A 309 -16.95 5.20 -3.44
CA GLN A 309 -18.12 5.76 -2.78
C GLN A 309 -19.10 6.24 -3.84
N PHE A 310 -20.38 5.91 -3.66
CA PHE A 310 -21.42 6.37 -4.57
C PHE A 310 -21.88 7.76 -4.17
N SER A 311 -21.56 8.74 -5.01
CA SER A 311 -21.98 10.14 -4.88
C SER A 311 -22.93 10.50 -6.03
N PRO A 312 -24.22 10.12 -5.94
CA PRO A 312 -25.15 10.22 -7.07
C PRO A 312 -25.34 11.64 -7.55
N ARG A 313 -25.34 12.62 -6.63
CA ARG A 313 -25.46 14.04 -6.98
C ARG A 313 -24.29 14.53 -7.85
N GLN A 314 -23.08 14.02 -7.62
CA GLN A 314 -21.91 14.38 -8.43
C GLN A 314 -21.91 13.64 -9.77
N LEU A 315 -22.33 12.36 -9.79
CA LEU A 315 -22.34 11.54 -11.01
C LEU A 315 -23.44 11.95 -11.99
N TYR A 316 -24.62 12.28 -11.48
CA TYR A 316 -25.82 12.54 -12.30
C TYR A 316 -26.19 14.02 -12.30
N PHE A 317 -25.25 14.91 -11.99
CA PHE A 317 -25.52 16.35 -11.92
C PHE A 317 -26.15 16.87 -13.23
N ASP A 318 -25.57 16.46 -14.36
CA ASP A 318 -26.01 16.86 -15.71
C ASP A 318 -26.82 15.75 -16.42
N TYR A 319 -27.27 14.71 -15.69
CA TYR A 319 -28.04 13.64 -16.30
C TYR A 319 -29.37 14.18 -16.83
N THR A 320 -29.53 14.12 -18.15
CA THR A 320 -30.78 14.45 -18.83
C THR A 320 -31.38 13.16 -19.38
N PRO A 321 -32.63 12.81 -19.04
CA PRO A 321 -33.27 11.64 -19.63
C PRO A 321 -33.45 11.86 -21.15
N SER A 322 -33.07 10.88 -21.96
CA SER A 322 -33.29 10.92 -23.42
C SER A 322 -34.58 10.16 -23.80
N THR A 323 -35.32 10.70 -24.76
CA THR A 323 -36.54 10.09 -25.33
C THR A 323 -36.27 9.17 -26.52
N LEU A 324 -34.99 8.90 -26.82
CA LEU A 324 -34.55 7.94 -27.84
C LEU A 324 -34.97 6.52 -27.44
N GLY A 325 -36.21 6.16 -27.74
CA GLY A 325 -36.86 4.93 -27.28
C GLY A 325 -38.32 5.07 -26.86
N SER A 326 -38.95 6.24 -26.96
CA SER A 326 -40.41 6.37 -26.79
C SER A 326 -41.19 5.84 -28.01
N GLY A 327 -40.76 4.71 -28.57
CA GLY A 327 -41.66 3.86 -29.32
C GLY A 327 -42.64 3.28 -28.31
N THR A 328 -43.84 3.83 -28.24
CA THR A 328 -44.94 3.22 -27.50
C THR A 328 -45.22 1.86 -28.14
N HIS A 329 -44.58 0.80 -27.66
CA HIS A 329 -45.03 -0.55 -27.98
C HIS A 329 -46.45 -0.67 -27.43
N ASN A 330 -47.38 -1.03 -28.31
CA ASN A 330 -48.74 -1.34 -27.92
C ASN A 330 -48.68 -2.40 -26.80
N PRO A 331 -49.44 -2.26 -25.68
CA PRO A 331 -49.44 -3.23 -24.57
C PRO A 331 -49.75 -4.69 -24.98
N ASN A 332 -50.16 -4.93 -26.23
CA ASN A 332 -50.38 -6.25 -26.82
C ASN A 332 -49.22 -6.78 -27.71
N ALA A 333 -48.09 -6.07 -27.82
CA ALA A 333 -46.95 -6.54 -28.62
C ALA A 333 -46.32 -7.78 -27.97
N LYS A 334 -46.07 -8.83 -28.78
CA LYS A 334 -45.39 -10.03 -28.28
C LYS A 334 -43.94 -9.69 -27.95
N ILE A 335 -43.42 -10.29 -26.88
CA ILE A 335 -42.05 -10.04 -26.39
C ILE A 335 -41.02 -10.28 -27.50
N ASP A 336 -41.23 -11.28 -28.34
CA ASP A 336 -40.36 -11.62 -29.47
C ASP A 336 -40.26 -10.50 -30.51
N ASP A 337 -41.35 -9.77 -30.75
CA ASP A 337 -41.39 -8.66 -31.70
C ASP A 337 -40.62 -7.45 -31.14
N ILE A 338 -40.75 -7.19 -29.84
CA ILE A 338 -40.00 -6.13 -29.12
C ILE A 338 -38.50 -6.43 -29.11
N VAL A 339 -38.12 -7.70 -28.94
CA VAL A 339 -36.71 -8.13 -28.92
C VAL A 339 -36.08 -7.99 -30.31
N LYS A 340 -36.77 -8.43 -31.37
CA LYS A 340 -36.31 -8.25 -32.75
C LYS A 340 -36.13 -6.78 -33.12
N GLU A 341 -37.12 -5.94 -32.79
CA GLU A 341 -37.07 -4.51 -33.08
C GLU A 341 -35.92 -3.80 -32.34
N LYS A 342 -35.63 -4.20 -31.09
CA LYS A 342 -34.47 -3.69 -30.35
C LYS A 342 -33.13 -4.14 -30.93
N ILE A 343 -33.02 -5.39 -31.39
CA ILE A 343 -31.79 -5.91 -32.01
C ILE A 343 -31.51 -5.19 -33.32
N GLU A 344 -32.50 -5.00 -34.18
CA GLU A 344 -32.35 -4.24 -35.43
C GLU A 344 -31.98 -2.78 -35.16
N LYS A 345 -32.60 -2.17 -34.14
CA LYS A 345 -32.26 -0.81 -33.72
C LYS A 345 -30.81 -0.72 -33.23
N TRP A 346 -30.36 -1.64 -32.38
CA TRP A 346 -28.98 -1.63 -31.90
C TRP A 346 -27.94 -1.92 -33.00
N LYS A 347 -28.28 -2.69 -34.02
CA LYS A 347 -27.46 -2.80 -35.24
C LYS A 347 -27.37 -1.46 -35.96
N SER A 348 -28.51 -0.79 -36.17
CA SER A 348 -28.54 0.53 -36.83
C SER A 348 -27.79 1.63 -36.07
N GLU A 349 -27.70 1.51 -34.75
CA GLU A 349 -26.96 2.42 -33.87
C GLU A 349 -25.47 2.04 -33.72
N GLY A 350 -25.01 0.96 -34.38
CA GLY A 350 -23.62 0.48 -34.33
C GLY A 350 -23.22 -0.19 -33.01
N LEU A 351 -24.20 -0.51 -32.16
CA LEU A 351 -24.01 -1.15 -30.85
C LEU A 351 -23.91 -2.67 -30.94
N LEU A 352 -24.37 -3.26 -32.05
CA LEU A 352 -24.32 -4.69 -32.34
C LEU A 352 -23.80 -4.93 -33.77
N PRO A 353 -22.96 -5.94 -34.00
CA PRO A 353 -22.52 -6.34 -35.34
C PRO A 353 -23.70 -6.72 -36.26
N ASP A 354 -23.59 -6.41 -37.55
CA ASP A 354 -24.66 -6.66 -38.54
C ASP A 354 -25.03 -8.14 -38.67
N ASP A 355 -24.08 -9.05 -38.44
CA ASP A 355 -24.22 -10.50 -38.50
C ASP A 355 -24.77 -11.14 -37.20
N TYR A 356 -25.06 -10.35 -36.16
CA TYR A 356 -25.58 -10.88 -34.91
C TYR A 356 -26.99 -11.49 -35.09
N VAL A 357 -27.14 -12.77 -34.76
CA VAL A 357 -28.42 -13.49 -34.71
C VAL A 357 -28.71 -13.86 -33.25
N HIS A 358 -29.88 -13.46 -32.75
CA HIS A 358 -30.33 -13.86 -31.42
C HIS A 358 -30.86 -15.29 -31.48
N GLU A 359 -30.04 -16.25 -31.05
CA GLU A 359 -30.49 -17.61 -30.80
C GLU A 359 -31.11 -17.66 -29.39
N ASP A 360 -32.39 -18.02 -29.30
CA ASP A 360 -33.09 -18.28 -28.05
C ASP A 360 -32.41 -19.44 -27.31
N ARG A 361 -31.34 -19.15 -26.58
CA ARG A 361 -30.88 -20.04 -25.52
C ARG A 361 -31.96 -20.01 -24.46
N VAL A 362 -32.75 -21.09 -24.44
CA VAL A 362 -33.76 -21.40 -23.43
C VAL A 362 -33.15 -21.17 -22.04
N TYR A 363 -33.35 -19.97 -21.52
CA TYR A 363 -33.14 -19.69 -20.11
C TYR A 363 -34.21 -20.46 -19.35
N ASP A 364 -33.72 -21.33 -18.48
CA ASP A 364 -34.42 -22.10 -17.47
C ASP A 364 -35.82 -21.53 -17.11
N ARG A 365 -36.88 -22.28 -17.51
CA ARG A 365 -38.29 -21.94 -17.27
C ARG A 365 -38.66 -21.84 -15.78
N SER A 366 -37.73 -22.11 -14.87
CA SER A 366 -37.91 -21.98 -13.41
C SER A 366 -37.75 -20.55 -12.89
N ALA A 367 -37.17 -19.62 -13.67
CA ALA A 367 -36.96 -18.22 -13.28
C ALA A 367 -37.94 -17.25 -13.96
N ALA A 368 -39.16 -17.69 -14.26
CA ALA A 368 -40.23 -16.77 -14.61
C ALA A 368 -40.48 -15.83 -13.42
N PHE A 369 -39.90 -14.63 -13.48
CA PHE A 369 -40.26 -13.50 -12.65
C PHE A 369 -41.78 -13.37 -12.72
N LYS A 370 -42.46 -13.78 -11.65
CA LYS A 370 -43.85 -13.41 -11.43
C LYS A 370 -43.86 -11.88 -11.43
N ASN A 371 -44.31 -11.30 -12.54
CA ASN A 371 -44.84 -9.94 -12.57
C ASN A 371 -46.00 -9.91 -11.58
N VAL A 372 -45.68 -9.72 -10.30
CA VAL A 372 -46.63 -9.24 -9.33
C VAL A 372 -46.84 -7.79 -9.71
N SER A 373 -47.84 -7.58 -10.57
CA SER A 373 -48.44 -6.28 -10.73
C SER A 373 -48.78 -5.76 -9.33
N ARG A 374 -47.96 -4.83 -8.84
CA ARG A 374 -48.33 -3.97 -7.72
C ARG A 374 -49.51 -3.13 -8.23
N GLN A 375 -50.71 -3.71 -8.19
CA GLN A 375 -51.89 -2.90 -7.98
C GLN A 375 -51.71 -2.28 -6.59
N GLU A 376 -51.37 -1.00 -6.57
CA GLU A 376 -51.51 -0.16 -5.41
C GLU A 376 -52.95 -0.29 -4.88
N LYS A 377 -53.16 -1.16 -3.89
CA LYS A 377 -54.35 -1.11 -3.05
C LYS A 377 -54.18 0.07 -2.11
N TRP A 378 -54.45 1.27 -2.62
CA TRP A 378 -54.83 2.39 -1.78
C TRP A 378 -56.03 1.96 -0.92
N LYS A 379 -55.73 1.77 0.37
CA LYS A 379 -56.62 1.72 1.54
C LYS A 379 -58.12 1.82 1.24
N LYS A 380 -58.84 0.68 1.20
CA LYS A 380 -60.18 0.64 1.77
C LYS A 380 -60.01 0.40 3.27
N VAL A 381 -60.25 1.44 4.05
CA VAL A 381 -60.28 1.38 5.52
C VAL A 381 -61.35 0.34 5.91
N PRO A 382 -61.08 -0.62 6.82
CA PRO A 382 -62.12 -1.51 7.30
C PRO A 382 -63.18 -0.67 8.03
N LYS A 383 -64.43 -0.78 7.58
CA LYS A 383 -65.57 -0.07 8.18
C LYS A 383 -65.91 -0.78 9.49
N ILE A 384 -65.45 -0.23 10.60
CA ILE A 384 -65.79 -0.73 11.94
C ILE A 384 -67.29 -0.48 12.18
N VAL A 385 -68.10 -1.53 12.20
CA VAL A 385 -69.53 -1.44 12.52
C VAL A 385 -69.74 -1.85 13.99
N LYS A 386 -70.44 -1.01 14.75
CA LYS A 386 -70.69 -1.23 16.18
C LYS A 386 -72.00 -2.01 16.36
N SER A 387 -71.93 -3.27 16.78
CA SER A 387 -73.10 -4.06 17.18
C SER A 387 -73.52 -3.71 18.61
N LYS A 388 -74.82 -3.48 18.86
CA LYS A 388 -75.36 -3.19 20.20
C LYS A 388 -75.31 -4.39 21.17
N ARG A 389 -74.95 -5.60 20.72
CA ARG A 389 -74.83 -6.79 21.58
C ARG A 389 -73.41 -7.35 21.74
N MET A 390 -72.48 -7.07 20.83
CA MET A 390 -71.16 -7.74 20.80
C MET A 390 -70.03 -6.80 20.33
N GLY A 391 -69.82 -5.65 20.98
CA GLY A 391 -68.58 -4.85 20.83
C GLY A 391 -68.11 -4.54 19.38
N TYR A 392 -66.81 -4.26 19.23
CA TYR A 392 -66.14 -4.06 17.94
C TYR A 392 -65.52 -5.37 17.48
N THR A 393 -66.06 -5.98 16.44
CA THR A 393 -65.46 -7.14 15.76
C THR A 393 -65.08 -6.73 14.33
N GLY A 394 -63.83 -6.99 13.93
CA GLY A 394 -63.47 -7.04 12.51
C GLY A 394 -63.98 -8.35 11.93
N ASP A 395 -64.63 -8.32 10.77
CA ASP A 395 -65.05 -9.52 10.05
C ASP A 395 -63.82 -10.32 9.54
N PRO A 396 -63.95 -11.65 9.34
CA PRO A 396 -62.85 -12.64 9.24
C PRO A 396 -61.86 -12.44 8.08
#